data_AF-A0AAW7KL20-F1
#
_entry.id   AF-A0AAW7KL20-F1
#
_cell.length_a   1.000
_cell.length_b   1.000
_cell.length_c   1.000
_cell.angle_alpha   90.00
_cell.angle_beta   90.00
_cell.angle_gamma   90.00
#
_symmetry.space_group_name_H-M   'P 1'
#
loop_
_entity.id
_entity.type
_entity.pdbx_description
1 polymer ?
#
loop_
_entity_poly.entity_id
_entity_poly.type
_entity_poly.pdbx_seq_one_letter_code
_entity_poly.pdbx_strand_id
1 'polypeptide(L)'
;TTTTDNHPAETDQSTATLEPSKQQKDDDNSATESAIVEPQPRMLAAPYATSLPDDPNIIPIDKVFQEPIGNATSILEGGKLLQLNPAVKSQKGAIWSKKPISLLSDFTFKSYLYLGNEYANAGDGMTF
;
A
#
# COMPACT_ATOMS: atom_id res chain seq x y z
N THR A 1 20.04 -18.83 52.16
CA THR A 1 19.92 -17.45 52.66
C THR A 1 19.50 -16.60 51.49
N THR A 2 18.28 -16.08 51.53
CA THR A 2 17.67 -15.31 50.44
C THR A 2 17.93 -13.84 50.70
N THR A 3 18.59 -13.14 49.79
CA THR A 3 18.81 -11.69 49.89
C THR A 3 17.90 -10.99 48.90
N THR A 4 16.89 -10.32 49.46
CA THR A 4 16.09 -9.27 48.85
C THR A 4 16.95 -8.01 48.74
N ASP A 5 16.97 -7.35 47.59
CA ASP A 5 17.34 -5.94 47.50
C ASP A 5 16.24 -5.14 46.82
N ASN A 6 15.88 -4.05 47.49
CA ASN A 6 14.77 -3.15 47.21
C ASN A 6 15.33 -1.78 46.76
N HIS A 7 14.65 -1.19 45.76
CA HIS A 7 14.44 0.25 45.53
C HIS A 7 15.58 1.11 44.92
N PRO A 8 15.31 2.30 44.30
CA PRO A 8 14.02 3.02 44.08
C PRO A 8 13.63 3.31 42.62
N ALA A 9 12.33 3.60 42.44
CA ALA A 9 11.77 4.32 41.31
C ALA A 9 11.88 5.84 41.56
N GLU A 10 12.41 6.59 40.60
CA GLU A 10 12.38 8.06 40.64
C GLU A 10 11.05 8.58 40.12
N THR A 11 10.45 9.44 40.93
CA THR A 11 9.22 10.19 40.69
C THR A 11 9.63 11.62 40.40
N ASP A 12 9.33 12.15 39.21
CA ASP A 12 9.35 13.59 38.97
C ASP A 12 7.91 14.07 38.76
N GLN A 13 7.35 14.60 39.84
CA GLN A 13 6.23 15.53 39.81
C GLN A 13 6.77 16.93 39.49
N SER A 14 6.23 17.56 38.45
CA SER A 14 6.20 19.02 38.39
C SER A 14 4.79 19.46 38.01
N THR A 15 4.02 19.77 39.05
CA THR A 15 2.74 20.49 38.97
C THR A 15 2.99 21.98 38.97
N ALA A 16 2.47 22.68 37.97
CA ALA A 16 2.12 24.09 38.07
C ALA A 16 0.75 24.29 37.39
N THR A 17 -0.28 24.50 38.21
CA THR A 17 -1.65 24.83 37.77
C THR A 17 -1.95 26.27 38.17
N LEU A 18 -2.31 27.13 37.21
CA LEU A 18 -3.15 28.32 37.40
C LEU A 18 -3.96 28.61 36.11
N GLU A 19 -5.17 28.03 36.08
CA GLU A 19 -6.52 28.55 35.69
C GLU A 19 -6.80 29.33 34.36
N PRO A 20 -8.06 29.27 33.85
CA PRO A 20 -8.41 29.52 32.44
C PRO A 20 -8.91 30.94 32.16
N SER A 21 -8.66 31.46 30.95
CA SER A 21 -9.27 32.71 30.46
C SER A 21 -10.32 32.48 29.37
N LYS A 22 -11.42 33.22 29.52
CA LYS A 22 -12.69 33.13 28.81
C LYS A 22 -12.61 33.66 27.36
N GLN A 23 -13.60 33.20 26.58
CA GLN A 23 -13.99 33.64 25.23
C GLN A 23 -13.96 35.16 25.02
N GLN A 24 -13.53 35.59 23.83
CA GLN A 24 -14.23 36.65 23.12
C GLN A 24 -14.18 36.43 21.60
N LYS A 25 -15.37 36.45 21.03
CA LYS A 25 -15.74 36.51 19.62
C LYS A 25 -15.44 37.92 19.11
N ASP A 26 -14.81 38.04 17.95
CA ASP A 26 -14.98 39.19 17.05
C ASP A 26 -14.86 38.68 15.61
N ASP A 27 -15.95 38.89 14.88
CA ASP A 27 -16.11 38.65 13.45
C ASP A 27 -15.35 39.75 12.68
N ASP A 28 -14.55 39.41 11.67
CA ASP A 28 -14.49 40.28 10.49
C ASP A 28 -14.10 39.53 9.21
N ASN A 29 -14.92 39.78 8.20
CA ASN A 29 -15.03 39.09 6.93
C ASN A 29 -14.10 39.76 5.89
N SER A 30 -13.11 39.03 5.37
CA SER A 30 -12.43 39.41 4.14
C SER A 30 -12.41 38.23 3.19
N ALA A 31 -13.28 38.32 2.18
CA ALA A 31 -13.46 37.36 1.12
C ALA A 31 -12.13 37.01 0.41
N THR A 32 -11.78 35.73 0.44
CA THR A 32 -10.92 35.10 -0.57
C THR A 32 -11.73 34.01 -1.25
N GLU A 33 -12.08 34.31 -2.49
CA GLU A 33 -12.71 33.45 -3.49
C GLU A 33 -11.96 32.12 -3.58
N SER A 34 -12.40 31.11 -2.82
CA SER A 34 -11.93 29.74 -2.97
C SER A 34 -12.84 29.07 -3.98
N ALA A 35 -12.31 28.92 -5.20
CA ALA A 35 -12.94 28.22 -6.29
C ALA A 35 -13.65 26.94 -5.80
N ILE A 36 -14.94 26.81 -6.09
CA ILE A 36 -15.67 25.56 -5.92
C ILE A 36 -15.07 24.59 -6.93
N VAL A 37 -14.11 23.79 -6.49
CA VAL A 37 -13.65 22.63 -7.25
C VAL A 37 -14.84 21.67 -7.25
N GLU A 38 -15.52 21.58 -8.39
CA GLU A 38 -16.53 20.57 -8.63
C GLU A 38 -15.94 19.20 -8.27
N PRO A 39 -16.55 18.44 -7.34
CA PRO A 39 -16.03 17.14 -6.98
C PRO A 39 -16.07 16.27 -8.23
N GLN A 40 -14.87 15.97 -8.77
CA GLN A 40 -14.70 15.01 -9.84
C GLN A 40 -15.52 13.76 -9.47
N PRO A 41 -16.36 13.24 -10.39
CA PRO A 41 -17.16 12.07 -10.09
C PRO A 41 -16.22 10.99 -9.58
N ARG A 42 -16.45 10.47 -8.37
CA ARG A 42 -15.74 9.29 -7.87
C ARG A 42 -15.94 8.24 -8.93
N MET A 43 -14.91 7.95 -9.72
CA MET A 43 -14.90 6.73 -10.52
C MET A 43 -15.21 5.62 -9.53
N LEU A 44 -16.33 4.95 -9.73
CA LEU A 44 -16.66 3.73 -9.01
C LEU A 44 -15.39 2.88 -9.03
N ALA A 45 -14.93 2.47 -7.86
CA ALA A 45 -13.75 1.63 -7.71
C ALA A 45 -13.81 0.56 -8.80
N ALA A 46 -12.79 0.54 -9.67
CA ALA A 46 -12.66 -0.58 -10.58
C ALA A 46 -12.75 -1.82 -9.69
N PRO A 47 -13.77 -2.68 -9.89
CA PRO A 47 -13.77 -3.94 -9.19
C PRO A 47 -12.42 -4.59 -9.53
N TYR A 48 -11.84 -5.32 -8.58
CA TYR A 48 -10.89 -6.42 -8.85
C TYR A 48 -10.91 -6.79 -10.34
N ALA A 49 -9.79 -6.83 -11.06
CA ALA A 49 -9.81 -7.17 -12.49
C ALA A 49 -10.82 -8.30 -12.73
N THR A 50 -12.03 -7.97 -13.21
CA THR A 50 -13.23 -8.82 -12.99
C THR A 50 -13.13 -10.11 -13.78
N SER A 51 -12.23 -10.09 -14.75
CA SER A 51 -11.82 -11.18 -15.60
C SER A 51 -10.40 -10.88 -16.08
N LEU A 52 -9.68 -11.92 -16.49
CA LEU A 52 -8.47 -11.75 -17.27
C LEU A 52 -8.78 -10.97 -18.56
N PRO A 53 -7.84 -10.15 -19.06
CA PRO A 53 -7.96 -9.54 -20.38
C PRO A 53 -8.13 -10.62 -21.46
N ASP A 54 -8.98 -10.34 -22.45
CA ASP A 54 -9.10 -11.17 -23.64
C ASP A 54 -7.94 -10.88 -24.61
N ASP A 55 -6.74 -11.35 -24.24
CA ASP A 55 -5.53 -11.27 -25.08
C ASP A 55 -4.98 -12.69 -25.30
N PRO A 56 -4.99 -13.20 -26.55
CA PRO A 56 -4.50 -14.54 -26.86
C PRO A 56 -2.98 -14.69 -26.65
N ASN A 57 -2.25 -13.58 -26.47
CA ASN A 57 -0.80 -13.58 -26.25
C ASN A 57 -0.42 -13.61 -24.76
N ILE A 58 -1.37 -13.80 -23.84
CA ILE A 58 -1.05 -13.99 -22.41
C ILE A 58 -0.32 -15.32 -22.24
N ILE A 59 0.97 -15.23 -21.94
CA ILE A 59 1.83 -16.36 -21.65
C ILE A 59 1.59 -16.80 -20.20
N PRO A 60 1.40 -18.10 -19.91
CA PRO A 60 1.30 -18.58 -18.54
C PRO A 60 2.57 -18.27 -17.73
N ILE A 61 2.38 -17.61 -16.59
CA ILE A 61 3.43 -17.12 -15.68
C ILE A 61 4.29 -18.28 -15.17
N ASP A 62 3.68 -19.41 -14.84
CA ASP A 62 4.35 -20.63 -14.35
C ASP A 62 5.31 -21.24 -15.37
N LYS A 63 5.23 -20.87 -16.67
CA LYS A 63 6.17 -21.35 -17.70
C LYS A 63 7.42 -20.48 -17.83
N VAL A 64 7.32 -19.18 -17.54
CA VAL A 64 8.40 -18.20 -17.73
C VAL A 64 9.14 -17.90 -16.44
N PHE A 65 8.42 -17.89 -15.33
CA PHE A 65 8.91 -17.49 -14.03
C PHE A 65 9.05 -18.68 -13.07
N GLN A 66 9.92 -18.50 -12.08
CA GLN A 66 10.16 -19.45 -10.99
C GLN A 66 8.96 -19.47 -10.04
N GLU A 67 8.99 -20.41 -9.09
CA GLU A 67 8.00 -20.40 -8.02
C GLU A 67 8.01 -19.06 -7.27
N PRO A 68 6.84 -18.54 -6.88
CA PRO A 68 6.75 -17.33 -6.09
C PRO A 68 7.57 -17.37 -4.81
N ILE A 69 8.10 -16.20 -4.42
CA ILE A 69 8.83 -16.01 -3.17
C ILE A 69 8.09 -15.00 -2.31
N GLY A 70 8.09 -15.20 -0.98
CA GLY A 70 7.41 -14.33 -0.03
C GLY A 70 6.29 -15.06 0.69
N ASN A 71 5.49 -14.30 1.44
CA ASN A 71 4.36 -14.84 2.22
C ASN A 71 2.99 -14.63 1.56
N ALA A 72 2.96 -13.95 0.41
CA ALA A 72 1.74 -13.41 -0.18
C ALA A 72 1.53 -13.79 -1.65
N THR A 73 2.62 -14.00 -2.39
CA THR A 73 2.56 -14.14 -3.85
C THR A 73 2.00 -15.49 -4.26
N SER A 74 1.03 -15.48 -5.18
CA SER A 74 0.38 -16.68 -5.70
C SER A 74 0.16 -16.59 -7.21
N ILE A 75 0.20 -17.74 -7.88
CA ILE A 75 -0.19 -17.87 -9.29
C ILE A 75 -1.60 -18.48 -9.34
N LEU A 76 -2.52 -17.78 -9.98
CA LEU A 76 -3.94 -18.09 -10.05
C LEU A 76 -4.37 -18.28 -11.52
N GLU A 77 -5.65 -18.62 -11.73
CA GLU A 77 -6.28 -18.68 -13.07
C GLU A 77 -5.50 -19.53 -14.09
N GLY A 78 -5.14 -20.75 -13.69
CA GLY A 78 -4.43 -21.68 -14.57
C GLY A 78 -3.07 -21.18 -15.03
N GLY A 79 -2.40 -20.34 -14.23
CA GLY A 79 -1.07 -19.81 -14.55
C GLY A 79 -1.07 -18.40 -15.11
N LYS A 80 -2.24 -17.79 -15.39
CA LYS A 80 -2.31 -16.53 -16.14
C LYS A 80 -2.34 -15.27 -15.27
N LEU A 81 -2.64 -15.42 -13.97
CA LEU A 81 -2.73 -14.30 -13.05
C LEU A 81 -1.65 -14.44 -11.97
N LEU A 82 -0.79 -13.43 -11.87
CA LEU A 82 0.09 -13.27 -10.71
C LEU A 82 -0.59 -12.34 -9.71
N GLN A 83 -0.94 -12.87 -8.54
CA GLN A 83 -1.26 -12.04 -7.38
C GLN A 83 0.03 -11.81 -6.60
N LEU A 84 0.54 -10.58 -6.59
CA LEU A 84 1.73 -10.25 -5.81
C LEU A 84 1.43 -10.17 -4.31
N ASN A 85 0.44 -9.35 -3.94
CA ASN A 85 -0.05 -9.23 -2.57
C ASN A 85 -1.59 -9.23 -2.58
N PRO A 86 -2.26 -9.96 -1.66
CA PRO A 86 -3.67 -9.73 -1.36
C PRO A 86 -3.83 -8.41 -0.60
N ALA A 87 -5.06 -7.89 -0.48
CA ALA A 87 -5.39 -6.68 0.28
C ALA A 87 -5.36 -6.93 1.81
N VAL A 88 -4.19 -7.34 2.30
CA VAL A 88 -3.90 -7.63 3.70
C VAL A 88 -2.61 -6.90 4.06
N LYS A 89 -2.47 -6.45 5.32
CA LYS A 89 -1.27 -5.73 5.78
C LYS A 89 -0.05 -6.67 5.86
N SER A 90 1.14 -6.07 5.82
CA SER A 90 2.43 -6.74 6.06
C SER A 90 2.73 -7.90 5.11
N GLN A 91 2.42 -7.71 3.83
CA GLN A 91 2.64 -8.67 2.77
C GLN A 91 3.88 -8.31 1.97
N LYS A 92 4.65 -9.32 1.57
CA LYS A 92 5.74 -9.15 0.62
C LYS A 92 5.82 -10.36 -0.29
N GLY A 93 6.27 -10.11 -1.50
CA GLY A 93 6.75 -11.17 -2.33
C GLY A 93 7.29 -10.70 -3.66
N ALA A 94 7.77 -11.67 -4.42
CA ALA A 94 8.46 -11.47 -5.67
C ALA A 94 8.30 -12.71 -6.55
N ILE A 95 8.59 -12.53 -7.83
CA ILE A 95 8.76 -13.62 -8.77
C ILE A 95 9.97 -13.31 -9.65
N TRP A 96 10.73 -14.34 -10.04
CA TRP A 96 11.94 -14.17 -10.84
C TRP A 96 11.85 -15.00 -12.11
N SER A 97 12.48 -14.52 -13.20
CA SER A 97 12.53 -15.29 -14.43
C SER A 97 13.29 -16.61 -14.21
N LYS A 98 12.85 -17.68 -14.89
CA LYS A 98 13.57 -18.97 -14.89
C LYS A 98 14.92 -18.88 -15.61
N LYS A 99 15.02 -17.97 -16.58
CA LYS A 99 16.21 -17.76 -17.40
C LYS A 99 16.67 -16.30 -17.27
N PRO A 100 17.98 -16.04 -17.26
CA PRO A 100 18.51 -14.69 -17.39
C PRO A 100 18.04 -14.04 -18.68
N ILE A 101 17.75 -12.74 -18.64
CA ILE A 101 17.48 -11.93 -19.82
C ILE A 101 18.82 -11.35 -20.29
N SER A 102 19.14 -11.53 -21.57
CA SER A 102 20.32 -10.88 -22.17
C SER A 102 20.05 -9.39 -22.30
N LEU A 103 20.95 -8.57 -21.77
CA LEU A 103 20.89 -7.11 -21.89
C LEU A 103 21.69 -6.58 -23.11
N LEU A 104 22.25 -7.48 -23.92
CA LEU A 104 22.95 -7.13 -25.17
C LEU A 104 21.99 -6.98 -26.36
N SER A 105 20.69 -7.14 -26.13
CA SER A 105 19.64 -7.05 -27.13
C SER A 105 18.40 -6.45 -26.50
N ASP A 106 17.56 -5.86 -27.33
CA ASP A 106 16.31 -5.28 -26.88
C ASP A 106 15.40 -6.37 -26.30
N PHE A 107 14.67 -6.00 -25.25
CA PHE A 107 13.59 -6.82 -24.71
C PHE A 107 12.35 -5.95 -24.54
N THR A 108 11.19 -6.60 -24.53
CA THR A 108 9.91 -5.93 -24.30
C THR A 108 9.17 -6.66 -23.18
N PHE A 109 8.67 -5.88 -22.23
CA PHE A 109 7.78 -6.37 -21.18
C PHE A 109 6.40 -5.73 -21.37
N LYS A 110 5.38 -6.57 -21.60
CA LYS A 110 3.97 -6.16 -21.70
C LYS A 110 3.21 -6.83 -20.58
N SER A 111 2.48 -6.05 -19.79
CA SER A 111 1.67 -6.55 -18.68
C SER A 111 0.37 -5.78 -18.53
N TYR A 112 -0.59 -6.43 -17.89
CA TYR A 112 -1.81 -5.79 -17.37
C TYR A 112 -1.67 -5.71 -15.86
N LEU A 113 -1.86 -4.52 -15.30
CA LEU A 113 -1.64 -4.27 -13.88
C LEU A 113 -2.93 -3.81 -13.20
N TYR A 114 -3.21 -4.42 -12.06
CA TYR A 114 -4.24 -3.99 -11.13
C TYR A 114 -3.57 -3.73 -9.78
N LEU A 115 -3.52 -2.46 -9.36
CA LEU A 115 -2.85 -2.03 -8.13
C LEU A 115 -3.79 -2.02 -6.91
N GLY A 116 -5.03 -2.48 -7.08
CA GLY A 116 -6.06 -2.40 -6.04
C GLY A 116 -6.93 -1.15 -6.12
N ASN A 117 -7.80 -1.00 -5.14
CA ASN A 117 -8.82 0.04 -5.04
C ASN A 117 -8.88 0.69 -3.65
N GLU A 118 -7.77 0.64 -2.90
CA GLU A 118 -7.67 1.19 -1.53
C GLU A 118 -7.36 2.69 -1.50
N TYR A 119 -7.17 3.32 -2.66
CA TYR A 119 -6.93 4.76 -2.83
C TYR A 119 -5.87 5.32 -1.87
N ALA A 120 -6.25 6.20 -0.95
CA ALA A 120 -5.36 6.85 0.03
C ALA A 120 -4.75 5.86 1.04
N ASN A 121 -5.33 4.66 1.17
CA ASN A 121 -4.80 3.59 2.04
C ASN A 121 -3.96 2.57 1.24
N ALA A 122 -3.74 2.79 -0.05
CA ALA A 122 -2.92 1.91 -0.88
C ALA A 122 -1.44 2.04 -0.53
N GLY A 123 -0.72 0.92 -0.66
CA GLY A 123 0.71 0.83 -0.42
C GLY A 123 1.17 -0.63 -0.36
N ASP A 124 2.47 -0.91 -0.40
CA ASP A 124 3.59 0.04 -0.48
C ASP A 124 4.01 0.37 -1.93
N GLY A 125 3.74 -0.53 -2.87
CA GLY A 125 4.09 -0.39 -4.29
C GLY A 125 4.55 -1.69 -4.93
N MET A 126 5.07 -1.60 -6.15
CA MET A 126 5.63 -2.71 -6.92
C MET A 126 6.82 -2.22 -7.74
N THR A 127 7.81 -3.09 -7.96
CA THR A 127 8.96 -2.84 -8.84
C THR A 127 9.08 -3.94 -9.88
N PHE A 128 9.67 -3.59 -11.02
CA PHE A 128 10.12 -4.51 -12.07
C PHE A 128 11.64 -4.54 -12.11
#